data_AF-A0A8S3YBY0-F1
#
_entry.id   AF-A0A8S3YBY0-F1
#
_cell.length_a   1.000
_cell.length_b   1.000
_cell.length_c   1.000
_cell.angle_alpha   90.00
_cell.angle_beta   90.00
_cell.angle_gamma   90.00
#
_symmetry.space_group_name_H-M   'P 1'
#
loop_
_entity.id
_entity.type
_entity.pdbx_description
1 polymer ?
#
loop_
_entity_poly.entity_id
_entity_poly.type
_entity_poly.pdbx_seq_one_letter_code
_entity_poly.pdbx_strand_id
1 'polypeptide(L)'
;MQKADNEWRNQALIDLKHFGVESEEELKNMPADIYWNKVLSMKDYHGNFIYENLEVVISVLLAVPSSNTEVERLFSILKNVKTDKRNRLSNETLNGLFHTKFGMQANNCSILEPNSAMISAAKYYKSNDSASKSSV
;
A
#
# COMPACT_ATOMS: atom_id res chain seq x y z
N MET A 1 19.42 -5.06 21.99
CA MET A 1 18.51 -4.03 22.53
C MET A 1 19.21 -2.71 22.83
N GLN A 2 20.28 -2.69 23.64
CA GLN A 2 20.93 -1.44 24.05
C GLN A 2 21.51 -0.59 22.90
N LYS A 3 21.98 -1.21 21.80
CA LYS A 3 22.49 -0.49 20.63
C LYS A 3 21.41 0.32 19.90
N ALA A 4 20.26 -0.30 19.63
CA ALA A 4 19.12 0.37 19.00
C ALA A 4 18.54 1.49 19.88
N ASP A 5 18.52 1.31 21.21
CA ASP A 5 18.09 2.37 22.15
C ASP A 5 19.05 3.57 22.13
N ASN A 6 20.35 3.32 22.07
CA ASN A 6 21.34 4.39 21.93
C ASN A 6 21.21 5.11 20.59
N GLU A 7 21.04 4.37 19.49
CA GLU A 7 20.78 4.92 18.15
C GLU A 7 19.52 5.80 18.12
N TRP A 8 18.43 5.33 18.74
CA TRP A 8 17.19 6.09 18.89
C TRP A 8 17.41 7.43 19.60
N ARG A 9 18.15 7.45 20.70
CA ARG A 9 18.46 8.69 21.43
C ARG A 9 19.38 9.62 20.65
N ASN A 10 20.37 9.07 19.96
CA ASN A 10 21.32 9.84 19.17
C ASN A 10 20.65 10.53 17.98
N GLN A 11 19.63 9.90 17.40
CA GLN A 11 18.86 10.47 16.30
C GLN A 11 18.10 11.74 16.71
N ALA A 12 17.65 11.85 17.96
CA ALA A 12 16.99 13.05 18.46
C ALA A 12 17.93 14.26 18.63
N LEU A 13 19.25 14.05 18.52
CA LEU A 13 20.27 15.08 18.63
C LEU A 13 20.74 15.59 17.25
N ILE A 14 20.16 15.10 16.15
CA ILE A 14 20.52 15.53 14.80
C ILE A 14 20.08 16.99 14.59
N ASP A 15 20.97 17.81 14.04
CA ASP A 15 20.71 19.21 13.73
C ASP A 15 19.64 19.36 12.63
N LEU A 16 18.77 20.36 12.77
CA LEU A 16 17.71 20.74 11.81
C LEU A 16 18.26 20.91 10.39
N LYS A 17 19.51 21.41 10.28
CA LYS A 17 20.21 21.57 9.00
C LYS A 17 20.34 20.27 8.21
N HIS A 18 20.47 19.13 8.89
CA HIS A 18 20.54 17.84 8.24
C HIS A 18 19.25 17.50 7.48
N PHE A 19 18.11 17.97 8.01
CA PHE A 19 16.81 17.77 7.38
C PHE A 19 16.49 18.83 6.33
N GLY A 20 17.34 19.86 6.18
CA GLY A 20 17.11 20.97 5.24
C GLY A 20 15.93 21.85 5.65
N VAL A 21 15.67 21.96 6.95
CA VAL A 21 14.60 22.79 7.53
C VAL A 21 15.19 23.84 8.45
N GLU A 22 14.50 24.97 8.58
CA GLU A 22 14.96 26.10 9.40
C GLU A 22 14.26 26.14 10.76
N SER A 23 13.12 25.45 10.90
CA SER A 23 12.32 25.42 12.12
C SER A 23 11.95 24.01 12.57
N GLU A 24 11.75 23.82 13.88
CA GLU A 24 11.22 22.57 14.44
C GLU A 24 9.79 22.27 13.97
N GLU A 25 9.01 23.30 13.62
CA GLU A 25 7.64 23.12 13.13
C GLU A 25 7.62 22.48 11.74
N GLU A 26 8.53 22.88 10.85
CA GLU A 26 8.73 22.23 9.56
C GLU A 26 9.16 20.78 9.71
N LEU A 27 10.02 20.50 10.70
CA LEU A 27 10.44 19.13 11.00
C LEU A 27 9.25 18.27 11.46
N LYS A 28 8.40 18.79 12.35
CA LYS A 28 7.21 18.08 12.85
C LYS A 28 6.16 17.82 11.77
N ASN A 29 6.07 18.69 10.78
CA ASN A 29 5.17 18.54 9.64
C ASN A 29 5.75 17.66 8.53
N MET A 30 7.01 17.22 8.63
CA MET A 30 7.62 16.34 7.65
C MET A 30 6.97 14.96 7.66
N PRO A 31 6.64 14.39 6.48
CA PRO A 31 6.18 13.01 6.38
C PRO A 31 7.17 12.03 7.02
N ALA A 32 6.66 11.06 7.77
CA ALA A 32 7.47 10.12 8.53
C ALA A 32 8.42 9.30 7.65
N ASP A 33 7.99 8.91 6.46
CA ASP A 33 8.79 8.20 5.46
C ASP A 33 9.99 9.05 4.99
N ILE A 34 9.77 10.34 4.71
CA ILE A 34 10.84 11.26 4.29
C ILE A 34 11.82 11.51 5.43
N TYR A 35 11.30 11.71 6.65
CA TYR A 35 12.10 11.93 7.84
C TYR A 35 13.03 10.73 8.12
N TRP A 36 12.46 9.53 8.21
CA TRP A 36 13.21 8.32 8.48
C TRP A 36 14.17 7.96 7.35
N ASN A 37 13.81 8.22 6.09
CA ASN A 37 14.73 8.03 4.98
C ASN A 37 16.00 8.88 5.11
N LYS A 38 15.88 10.14 5.55
CA LYS A 38 17.04 11.02 5.78
C LYS A 38 17.93 10.51 6.91
N VAL A 39 17.33 10.17 8.06
CA VAL A 39 18.06 9.61 9.21
C VAL A 39 18.81 8.33 8.84
N LEU A 40 18.12 7.37 8.23
CA LEU A 40 18.68 6.05 7.94
C LEU A 40 19.71 6.09 6.79
N SER A 41 19.67 7.13 5.95
CA SER A 41 20.68 7.34 4.90
C SER A 41 22.00 7.94 5.42
N MET A 42 22.10 8.29 6.71
CA MET A 42 23.32 8.85 7.28
C MET A 42 24.44 7.81 7.35
N LYS A 43 25.62 8.21 6.87
CA LYS A 43 26.82 7.38 6.84
C LYS A 43 27.95 7.98 7.66
N ASP A 44 28.74 7.12 8.27
CA ASP A 44 29.97 7.50 8.94
C ASP A 44 31.05 7.88 7.91
N TYR A 45 32.21 8.32 8.41
CA TYR A 45 33.38 8.67 7.62
C TYR A 45 34.00 7.45 6.89
N HIS A 46 33.62 6.24 7.26
CA HIS A 46 34.00 5.00 6.60
C HIS A 46 32.96 4.52 5.57
N GLY A 47 31.83 5.22 5.42
CA GLY A 47 30.74 4.89 4.51
C GLY A 47 29.71 3.88 5.03
N ASN A 48 29.77 3.50 6.31
CA ASN A 48 28.82 2.60 6.95
C ASN A 48 27.60 3.36 7.46
N PHE A 49 26.43 2.72 7.49
CA PHE A 49 25.22 3.34 8.03
C PHE A 49 25.33 3.53 9.55
N ILE A 50 25.05 4.74 10.01
CA ILE A 50 25.16 5.11 11.44
C ILE A 50 24.07 4.41 12.27
N TYR A 51 22.93 4.13 11.64
CA TYR A 51 21.69 3.69 12.29
C TYR A 51 21.22 2.32 11.77
N GLU A 52 22.14 1.38 11.57
CA GLU A 52 21.86 0.05 10.99
C GLU A 52 20.85 -0.76 11.83
N ASN A 53 20.93 -0.71 13.17
CA ASN A 53 20.01 -1.46 14.01
C ASN A 53 18.63 -0.79 14.03
N LEU A 54 18.61 0.54 14.01
CA LEU A 54 17.39 1.33 13.96
C LEU A 54 16.68 1.19 12.60
N GLU A 55 17.41 1.04 11.50
CA GLU A 55 16.87 0.79 10.16
C GLU A 55 15.93 -0.41 10.18
N VAL A 56 16.38 -1.55 10.72
CA VAL A 56 15.57 -2.78 10.78
C VAL A 56 14.25 -2.54 11.53
N VAL A 57 14.30 -1.82 12.66
CA VAL A 57 13.11 -1.54 13.48
C VAL A 57 12.14 -0.63 12.76
N ILE A 58 12.64 0.45 12.17
CA ILE A 58 11.84 1.47 11.49
C ILE A 58 11.28 0.92 10.17
N SER A 59 12.03 0.13 9.42
CA SER A 59 11.54 -0.52 8.21
C SER A 59 10.38 -1.47 8.52
N VAL A 60 10.46 -2.24 9.60
CA VAL A 60 9.33 -3.08 10.05
C VAL A 60 8.16 -2.20 10.46
N LEU A 61 8.39 -1.15 11.25
CA LEU A 61 7.34 -0.25 11.72
C LEU A 61 6.60 0.47 10.57
N LEU A 62 7.34 0.95 9.57
CA LEU A 62 6.77 1.62 8.40
C LEU A 62 6.10 0.64 7.41
N ALA A 63 6.53 -0.61 7.41
CA ALA A 63 5.90 -1.67 6.62
C ALA A 63 4.61 -2.22 7.26
N VAL A 64 4.35 -1.92 8.54
CA VAL A 64 3.08 -2.30 9.18
C VAL A 64 1.97 -1.46 8.55
N PRO A 65 1.01 -2.08 7.83
CA PRO A 65 -0.14 -1.35 7.34
C PRO A 65 -0.91 -0.81 8.54
N SER A 66 -1.41 0.43 8.46
CA SER A 66 -2.35 0.96 9.44
C SER A 66 -3.59 0.06 9.43
N SER A 67 -3.62 -0.86 10.39
CA SER A 67 -4.33 -2.16 10.31
C SER A 67 -5.85 -2.09 10.06
N ASN A 68 -6.45 -0.91 10.13
CA ASN A 68 -7.87 -0.72 9.95
C ASN A 68 -8.24 -0.22 8.56
N THR A 69 -7.50 0.75 7.99
CA THR A 69 -7.89 1.38 6.72
C THR A 69 -7.68 0.46 5.52
N GLU A 70 -6.58 -0.30 5.49
CA GLU A 70 -6.32 -1.25 4.40
C GLU A 70 -7.23 -2.49 4.48
N VAL A 71 -7.58 -2.91 5.69
CA VAL A 71 -8.53 -4.00 5.91
C VAL A 71 -9.95 -3.56 5.50
N GLU A 72 -10.36 -2.32 5.83
CA GLU A 72 -11.62 -1.74 5.32
C GLU A 72 -11.64 -1.61 3.80
N ARG A 73 -10.51 -1.21 3.20
CA ARG A 73 -10.35 -1.17 1.73
C ARG A 73 -10.50 -2.57 1.12
N LEU A 74 -9.88 -3.58 1.72
CA LEU A 74 -10.02 -4.98 1.32
C LEU A 74 -11.48 -5.46 1.46
N PHE A 75 -12.15 -5.14 2.57
CA PHE A 75 -13.56 -5.48 2.79
C PHE A 75 -14.51 -4.76 1.82
N SER A 76 -14.21 -3.52 1.43
CA SER A 76 -14.97 -2.81 0.40
C SER A 76 -14.80 -3.47 -0.98
N ILE A 77 -13.58 -3.88 -1.34
CA ILE A 77 -13.33 -4.67 -2.55
C ILE A 77 -14.08 -6.00 -2.47
N LEU A 78 -14.02 -6.68 -1.33
CA LEU A 78 -14.71 -7.94 -1.09
C LEU A 78 -16.22 -7.80 -1.27
N LYS A 79 -16.82 -6.72 -0.75
CA LYS A 79 -18.24 -6.39 -0.91
C LYS A 79 -18.63 -6.16 -2.38
N ASN A 80 -17.74 -5.55 -3.18
CA ASN A 80 -17.96 -5.35 -4.62
C ASN A 80 -17.79 -6.64 -5.45
N VAL A 81 -16.90 -7.55 -5.01
CA VAL A 81 -16.72 -8.87 -5.64
C VAL A 81 -17.89 -9.80 -5.28
N LYS A 82 -18.27 -9.81 -4.00
CA LYS A 82 -19.38 -10.55 -3.42
C LYS A 82 -20.62 -9.65 -3.38
N THR A 83 -21.12 -9.28 -4.56
CA THR A 83 -22.45 -8.65 -4.66
C THR A 83 -23.55 -9.69 -4.39
N ASP A 84 -24.74 -9.27 -3.97
CA ASP A 84 -25.86 -10.16 -3.64
C ASP A 84 -26.23 -11.13 -4.77
N LYS A 85 -25.94 -10.78 -6.04
CA LYS A 85 -26.12 -11.65 -7.20
C LYS A 85 -25.00 -12.69 -7.43
N ARG A 86 -23.80 -12.49 -6.84
CA ARG A 86 -22.58 -13.34 -7.00
C ARG A 86 -22.17 -14.00 -5.68
N ASN A 87 -23.14 -14.40 -4.86
CA ASN A 87 -22.92 -14.86 -3.49
C ASN A 87 -22.30 -16.28 -3.36
N ARG A 88 -21.89 -16.91 -4.48
CA ARG A 88 -21.40 -18.31 -4.52
C ARG A 88 -20.00 -18.48 -5.12
N LEU A 89 -19.14 -17.48 -4.97
CA LEU A 89 -17.72 -17.63 -5.27
C LEU A 89 -17.07 -18.50 -4.19
N SER A 90 -16.36 -19.56 -4.59
CA SER A 90 -15.55 -20.34 -3.65
C SER A 90 -14.38 -19.48 -3.14
N ASN A 91 -13.85 -19.82 -1.96
CA ASN A 91 -12.69 -19.12 -1.41
C ASN A 91 -11.47 -19.18 -2.35
N GLU A 92 -11.32 -20.27 -3.10
CA GLU A 92 -10.25 -20.44 -4.11
C GLU A 92 -10.40 -19.44 -5.27
N THR A 93 -11.62 -19.28 -5.82
CA THR A 93 -11.89 -18.31 -6.88
C THR A 93 -11.71 -16.88 -6.39
N LEU A 94 -12.12 -16.62 -5.14
CA LEU A 94 -11.98 -15.32 -4.50
C LEU A 94 -10.51 -14.95 -4.29
N ASN A 95 -9.70 -15.90 -3.80
CA ASN A 95 -8.26 -15.71 -3.64
C ASN A 95 -7.56 -15.48 -4.99
N GLY A 96 -7.91 -16.28 -6.01
CA GLY A 96 -7.39 -16.08 -7.38
C GLY A 96 -7.72 -14.71 -7.95
N LEU A 97 -8.93 -14.20 -7.71
CA LEU A 97 -9.33 -12.86 -8.14
C LEU A 97 -8.57 -11.76 -7.41
N PHE A 98 -8.33 -11.92 -6.10
CA PHE A 98 -7.52 -10.97 -5.33
C PHE A 98 -6.07 -10.95 -5.78
N HIS A 99 -5.43 -12.11 -5.94
CA HIS A 99 -4.07 -12.20 -6.46
C HIS A 99 -3.94 -11.60 -7.85
N THR A 100 -4.91 -11.84 -8.74
CA THR A 100 -4.93 -11.22 -10.07
C THR A 100 -5.06 -9.71 -9.96
N LYS A 101 -6.01 -9.21 -9.15
CA LYS A 101 -6.26 -7.77 -9.00
C LYS A 101 -5.07 -7.01 -8.41
N PHE A 102 -4.51 -7.51 -7.30
CA PHE A 102 -3.35 -6.89 -6.66
C PHE A 102 -2.07 -7.08 -7.48
N GLY A 103 -1.89 -8.24 -8.13
CA GLY A 103 -0.77 -8.50 -9.02
C GLY A 103 -0.76 -7.61 -10.27
N MET A 104 -1.94 -7.30 -10.83
CA MET A 104 -2.07 -6.34 -11.92
C MET A 104 -1.76 -4.91 -11.47
N GLN A 105 -2.17 -4.53 -10.25
CA GLN A 105 -1.87 -3.21 -9.67
C GLN A 105 -0.39 -3.03 -9.34
N ALA A 106 0.29 -4.05 -8.81
CA ALA A 106 1.69 -3.99 -8.44
C ALA A 106 2.65 -3.87 -9.64
N ASN A 107 2.29 -4.48 -10.78
CA ASN A 107 3.14 -4.50 -11.97
C ASN A 107 2.87 -3.36 -12.96
N ASN A 108 2.05 -2.36 -12.59
CA ASN A 108 1.63 -1.28 -13.49
C ASN A 108 1.14 -1.84 -14.85
N CYS A 109 0.52 -3.03 -14.84
CA CYS A 109 0.09 -3.70 -16.04
C CYS A 109 -1.00 -2.84 -16.69
N SER A 110 -0.60 -2.24 -17.80
CA SER A 110 -1.30 -1.22 -18.58
C SER A 110 -2.78 -1.53 -18.77
N ILE A 111 -3.57 -0.45 -18.67
CA ILE A 111 -4.95 -0.29 -19.12
C ILE A 111 -5.27 -1.31 -20.21
N LEU A 112 -6.07 -2.32 -19.86
CA LEU A 112 -6.57 -3.27 -20.84
C LEU A 112 -7.56 -2.51 -21.72
N GLU A 113 -7.10 -2.02 -22.87
CA GLU A 113 -7.97 -1.37 -23.85
C GLU A 113 -8.87 -2.44 -24.49
N PRO A 114 -10.17 -2.46 -24.19
CA PRO A 114 -11.03 -3.53 -24.67
C PRO A 114 -11.26 -3.38 -26.17
N ASN A 115 -11.00 -4.44 -26.93
CA ASN A 115 -11.37 -4.48 -28.35
C ASN A 115 -12.90 -4.39 -28.51
N SER A 116 -13.38 -3.88 -29.65
CA SER A 116 -14.79 -3.79 -30.06
C SER A 116 -15.60 -5.07 -29.75
N ALA A 117 -15.01 -6.24 -29.99
CA ALA A 117 -15.64 -7.53 -29.71
C ALA A 117 -15.88 -7.78 -28.20
N MET A 118 -14.99 -7.31 -27.33
CA MET A 118 -15.16 -7.41 -25.89
C MET A 118 -16.26 -6.46 -25.40
N ILE A 119 -16.33 -5.26 -25.96
CA ILE A 119 -17.35 -4.26 -25.64
C ILE A 119 -18.74 -4.75 -26.07
N SER A 120 -18.86 -5.33 -27.26
CA SER A 120 -20.13 -5.88 -27.75
C SER A 120 -20.58 -7.10 -26.93
N ALA A 121 -19.67 -8.01 -26.59
CA ALA A 121 -19.96 -9.13 -25.70
C ALA A 121 -20.43 -8.66 -24.31
N ALA A 122 -19.75 -7.68 -23.72
CA ALA A 122 -20.14 -7.12 -22.42
C ALA A 122 -21.54 -6.48 -22.46
N LYS A 123 -21.89 -5.78 -23.55
CA LYS A 123 -23.24 -5.22 -23.76
C LYS A 123 -24.29 -6.33 -23.86
N TYR A 124 -24.00 -7.41 -24.59
CA TYR A 124 -24.90 -8.57 -24.74
C TYR A 124 -25.20 -9.26 -23.40
N TYR A 125 -24.18 -9.50 -22.58
CA TYR A 125 -24.40 -10.09 -21.25
C TYR A 125 -25.18 -9.15 -20.32
N LYS A 126 -24.96 -7.84 -20.43
CA LYS A 126 -25.68 -6.84 -19.62
C LYS A 126 -27.16 -6.74 -20.02
N SER A 127 -27.48 -6.82 -21.32
CA SER A 127 -28.87 -6.82 -21.79
C SER A 127 -29.62 -8.09 -21.38
N ASN A 128 -28.95 -9.25 -21.36
CA ASN A 128 -29.57 -10.50 -20.93
C ASN A 128 -29.82 -10.55 -19.40
N ASP A 129 -28.95 -9.97 -18.56
CA ASP A 129 -29.18 -9.87 -17.10
C ASP A 129 -30.33 -8.90 -16.74
N SER A 130 -30.65 -7.93 -17.61
CA SER A 130 -31.87 -7.11 -17.49
C SER A 130 -33.13 -7.82 -18.00
N ALA A 131 -33.00 -8.66 -19.04
CA ALA A 131 -34.12 -9.43 -19.58
C ALA A 131 -34.58 -10.54 -18.62
N SER A 132 -33.64 -11.24 -17.96
CA SER A 132 -33.96 -12.27 -16.96
C SER A 132 -34.63 -11.72 -15.69
N LYS A 133 -34.56 -10.41 -15.45
CA LYS A 133 -35.27 -9.73 -14.34
C LYS A 133 -36.70 -9.31 -14.68
N SER A 134 -37.11 -9.37 -15.95
CA SER A 134 -38.44 -8.94 -16.43
C SER A 134 -39.41 -10.11 -16.65
N SER A 135 -39.00 -11.35 -16.37
CA SER A 135 -39.80 -12.56 -16.58
C SER A 135 -40.12 -13.32 -15.29
N VAL A 136 -40.14 -12.63 -14.15
CA VAL A 136 -40.70 -13.10 -12.87
C VAL A 136 -41.76 -12.11 -12.43
#